data_AF-A0A437SN41-F1
#
_entry.id   AF-A0A437SN41-F1
#
_cell.length_a   1.000
_cell.length_b   1.000
_cell.length_c   1.000
_cell.angle_alpha   90.00
_cell.angle_beta   90.00
_cell.angle_gamma   90.00
#
_symmetry.space_group_name_H-M   'P 1'
#
loop_
_entity.id
_entity.type
_entity.pdbx_description
1 polymer ?
#
loop_
_entity_poly.entity_id
_entity_poly.type
_entity_poly.pdbx_seq_one_letter_code
_entity_poly.pdbx_strand_id
1 'polypeptide(L)' 'MKSDLKVCCYNSCNKNATTEGFVYGRYQDSTNPKDKFIEVVACDKHAKENDFYPKDNESKS' A
#
# COMPACT_ATOMS: atom_id res chain seq x y z
N MET A 1 -2.07 18.89 16.78
CA MET A 1 -2.17 18.35 15.42
C MET A 1 -1.66 16.90 15.48
N LYS A 2 -2.55 15.91 15.53
CA LYS A 2 -2.12 14.51 15.39
C LYS A 2 -1.88 14.27 13.91
N SER A 3 -0.62 14.29 13.50
CA SER A 3 -0.24 13.74 12.22
C SER A 3 -0.37 12.22 12.36
N ASP A 4 -1.53 11.67 12.04
CA ASP A 4 -1.75 10.23 11.89
C ASP A 4 -0.93 9.74 10.69
N LEU A 5 0.39 9.71 10.86
CA LEU A 5 1.32 9.05 9.95
C LEU A 5 0.95 7.57 10.00
N LYS A 6 0.20 7.12 8.99
CA LYS A 6 -0.14 5.70 8.84
C LYS A 6 1.16 4.90 8.84
N VAL A 7 1.21 3.79 9.57
CA VAL A 7 2.36 2.88 9.55
C VAL A 7 2.31 2.05 8.26
N CYS A 8 3.47 1.73 7.69
CA CYS A 8 3.57 0.89 6.51
C CYS A 8 2.82 -0.44 6.70
N CYS A 9 1.94 -0.78 5.75
CA CYS A 9 1.14 -2.02 5.76
C CYS A 9 1.95 -3.29 5.47
N TYR A 10 3.24 -3.16 5.17
CA TYR A 10 4.09 -4.32 4.89
C TYR A 10 4.36 -5.07 6.20
N ASN A 11 4.20 -6.40 6.18
CA ASN A 11 4.32 -7.20 7.39
C ASN A 11 5.72 -7.02 8.02
N SER A 12 5.77 -6.84 9.34
CA SER A 12 6.98 -6.51 10.10
C SER A 12 7.63 -5.14 9.79
N CYS A 13 6.91 -4.20 9.17
CA CYS A 13 7.38 -2.84 8.98
C CYS A 13 6.74 -1.87 9.99
N ASN A 14 7.58 -1.24 10.82
CA ASN A 14 7.15 -0.21 11.77
C ASN A 14 7.52 1.21 11.31
N LYS A 15 7.87 1.38 10.02
CA LYS A 15 8.19 2.70 9.47
C LYS A 15 6.92 3.45 9.12
N ASN A 16 6.98 4.78 9.23
CA ASN A 16 5.93 5.65 8.73
C ASN A 16 5.77 5.43 7.22
N ALA A 17 4.53 5.27 6.77
CA ALA A 17 4.22 5.24 5.36
C ALA A 17 4.40 6.63 4.76
N THR A 18 5.01 6.66 3.59
CA THR A 18 5.31 7.88 2.82
C THR A 18 4.69 7.82 1.43
N THR A 19 4.22 6.65 1.02
CA THR A 19 3.63 6.40 -0.30
C THR A 19 2.32 5.65 -0.12
N GLU A 20 1.26 6.15 -0.75
CA GLU A 20 0.01 5.41 -0.89
C GLU A 20 0.00 4.67 -2.22
N GLY A 21 -0.62 3.50 -2.25
CA GLY A 21 -0.63 2.64 -3.42
C GLY A 21 -1.60 1.48 -3.29
N PHE A 22 -1.40 0.48 -4.13
CA PHE A 22 -2.23 -0.69 -4.21
C PHE A 22 -1.36 -1.93 -4.20
N VAL A 23 -1.84 -3.00 -3.58
CA VAL A 23 -1.28 -4.35 -3.76
C VAL A 23 -2.32 -5.19 -4.48
N TYR A 24 -1.85 -6.07 -5.36
CA TYR A 24 -2.74 -6.99 -6.05
C TYR A 24 -2.86 -8.27 -5.22
N GLY A 25 -4.08 -8.58 -4.79
CA GLY A 25 -4.31 -9.82 -4.06
C GLY A 25 -5.72 -9.91 -3.52
N ARG A 26 -5.89 -10.77 -2.52
CA ARG A 26 -7.18 -11.10 -1.95
C ARG A 26 -7.12 -11.00 -0.43
N TYR A 27 -8.16 -10.43 0.16
CA TYR A 27 -8.33 -10.48 1.61
C TYR A 27 -8.56 -11.93 2.05
N GLN A 28 -7.83 -12.36 3.08
CA GLN A 28 -7.93 -13.71 3.63
C GLN A 28 -9.37 -14.09 4.01
N ASP A 29 -10.15 -13.13 4.50
CA ASP A 29 -11.55 -13.31 4.91
C ASP A 29 -12.58 -13.04 3.80
N SER A 30 -12.15 -12.77 2.56
CA SER A 30 -13.08 -12.47 1.47
C SER A 30 -13.72 -13.76 0.94
N THR A 31 -15.04 -13.89 1.09
CA THR A 31 -15.87 -14.91 0.44
C THR A 31 -15.81 -14.86 -1.09
N ASN A 32 -15.34 -13.73 -1.66
CA ASN A 32 -15.22 -13.55 -3.10
C ASN A 32 -13.83 -14.01 -3.59
N PRO A 33 -13.73 -14.99 -4.53
CA PRO A 33 -12.48 -15.57 -5.02
C PRO A 33 -11.59 -14.73 -5.90
N LYS A 34 -11.96 -13.47 -6.12
CA LYS A 34 -11.27 -12.60 -7.06
C LYS A 34 -10.22 -11.77 -6.36
N ASP A 35 -9.01 -11.83 -6.89
CA ASP A 35 -7.97 -10.85 -6.60
C ASP A 35 -8.43 -9.46 -7.06
N LYS A 36 -8.05 -8.45 -6.30
CA LYS A 36 -8.36 -7.05 -6.57
C LYS A 36 -7.22 -6.17 -6.07
N PHE A 37 -7.21 -4.95 -6.57
CA PHE A 37 -6.33 -3.92 -6.02
C PHE A 37 -6.84 -3.51 -4.64
N ILE A 38 -5.99 -3.70 -3.64
CA ILE A 38 -6.23 -3.34 -2.26
C ILE A 38 -5.41 -2.09 -1.96
N GLU A 39 -6.09 -0.98 -1.64
CA GLU A 39 -5.43 0.25 -1.22
C GLU A 39 -4.65 0.03 0.07
N VAL A 40 -3.35 0.32 0.02
CA VAL A 40 -2.42 0.18 1.14
C VAL A 40 -1.44 1.35 1.16
N VAL A 41 -0.78 1.51 2.28
CA VAL A 41 0.26 2.53 2.44
C VAL A 41 1.59 1.86 2.74
N ALA A 42 2.65 2.31 2.09
CA ALA A 42 3.99 1.77 2.21
C ALA A 42 5.00 2.88 2.53
N CYS A 43 6.12 2.50 3.14
CA CYS A 43 7.29 3.38 3.22
C CYS A 43 8.08 3.31 1.90
N ASP A 44 8.93 4.29 1.62
CA ASP A 44 9.74 4.37 0.37
C ASP A 44 10.52 3.09 0.03
N LYS A 45 10.88 2.30 1.04
CA LYS A 45 11.57 1.02 0.82
C LYS A 45 10.62 -0.01 0.20
N HIS A 46 9.42 -0.15 0.76
CA HIS A 46 8.42 -1.12 0.30
C HIS A 46 7.61 -0.61 -0.89
N ALA A 47 7.59 0.70 -1.12
CA ALA A 47 7.02 1.28 -2.33
C ALA A 47 7.80 0.92 -3.60
N LYS A 48 9.02 0.38 -3.45
CA LYS A 48 9.88 -0.09 -4.55
C LYS A 48 9.77 -1.59 -4.80
N GLU A 49 8.98 -2.31 -4.01
CA GLU A 49 8.74 -3.74 -4.22
C GLU A 49 7.90 -3.95 -5.48
N ASN A 50 8.16 -5.04 -6.21
CA ASN A 50 7.45 -5.31 -7.47
C ASN A 50 5.94 -5.54 -7.28
N ASP A 51 5.53 -5.98 -6.09
CA ASP A 51 4.14 -6.26 -5.74
C ASP A 51 3.37 -5.03 -5.25
N PHE A 52 4.00 -3.85 -5.19
CA PHE A 52 3.37 -2.59 -4.79
C PHE A 52 3.21 -1.65 -5.99
N TYR A 53 1.97 -1.22 -6.21
CA TYR A 53 1.58 -0.28 -7.26
C TYR A 53 1.34 1.10 -6.64
N PRO A 54 2.34 2.01 -6.63
CA PRO A 54 2.15 3.35 -6.07
C PRO A 54 1.00 4.08 -6.78
N LYS A 55 0.17 4.78 -6.01
CA LYS A 55 -0.96 5.57 -6.52
C LYS A 55 -0.49 6.81 -7.29
N ASP A 56 0.79 7.18 -7.12
CA ASP A 56 1.39 8.35 -7.72
C ASP A 56 2.16 8.02 -9.00
N ASN A 57 1.49 8.19 -10.14
CA ASN A 57 2.04 8.94 -11.28
C ASN A 57 0.94 9.49 -12.22
N GLU A 58 -0.26 9.83 -11.75
CA GLU A 58 -1.27 10.59 -12.56
C GLU A 58 -1.08 12.11 -12.47
N SER A 59 0.09 12.61 -12.08
CA SER A 59 0.35 14.06 -11.98
C SER A 59 1.71 14.47 -12.52
N LYS A 60 2.07 13.98 -13.71
CA LYS A 60 2.98 14.67 -14.63
C LYS A 60 2.55 14.45 -16.09
N SER A 61 1.63 15.27 -16.57
CA SER A 61 1.53 15.62 -18.00
C SER A 61 1.40 17.13 -18.10
#